data_AF-E3HK71-F1
#
_entry.id   AF-E3HK71-F1
#
_cell.length_a   1.000
_cell.length_b   1.000
_cell.length_c   1.000
_cell.angle_alpha   90.00
_cell.angle_beta   90.00
_cell.angle_gamma   90.00
#
_symmetry.space_group_name_H-M   'P 1'
#
loop_
_entity.id
_entity.type
_entity.pdbx_description
1 polymer ?
#
loop_
_entity_poly.entity_id
_entity_poly.type
_entity_poly.pdbx_seq_one_letter_code
_entity_poly.pdbx_strand_id
1 'polypeptide(L)'
;MKTKIVHIFRAIVLMLGFFIWSGGVQASEIRLTMYADGKSCPANCDAHVVFDAKLNGTEYAHTPASTTASYSACTKGADCEVCIASGRKQCLIVMYRGAGPSKNTFDFTPAFFEARCQSTDGLPSLKKKCDELIRDATALKNRINCIRTPEHVTCKDLVAQAKAQQETDLVSYQQCRSLGATQFNKTKPVAQQRSSDCAYEARGTGGPNSKGVTWKKLLPGACYAGSYVGRDGLDCCSGNVMADGHLGSECRAFYPAS
;
A
#
# COMPACT_ATOMS: atom_id res chain seq x y z
N MET A 1 69.94 -34.80 28.16
CA MET A 1 68.55 -35.00 27.69
C MET A 1 67.65 -33.96 28.32
N LYS A 2 67.40 -32.85 27.63
CA LYS A 2 66.33 -31.85 27.88
C LYS A 2 66.46 -30.82 26.75
N THR A 3 65.39 -30.08 26.47
CA THR A 3 65.30 -28.98 25.48
C THR A 3 65.28 -29.33 23.98
N LYS A 4 64.23 -30.03 23.55
CA LYS A 4 63.51 -29.78 22.28
C LYS A 4 62.02 -30.02 22.59
N ILE A 5 61.09 -29.33 21.91
CA ILE A 5 59.61 -29.28 22.15
C ILE A 5 59.16 -28.07 22.98
N VAL A 6 59.35 -26.83 22.48
CA VAL A 6 58.56 -25.66 22.94
C VAL A 6 58.15 -24.70 21.80
N HIS A 7 58.65 -24.85 20.56
CA HIS A 7 58.46 -23.80 19.54
C HIS A 7 57.45 -24.08 18.41
N ILE A 8 56.72 -25.20 18.41
CA ILE A 8 55.74 -25.52 17.34
C ILE A 8 54.28 -25.20 17.74
N PHE A 9 54.02 -24.72 18.97
CA PHE A 9 52.67 -24.41 19.44
C PHE A 9 52.36 -22.90 19.57
N ARG A 10 53.14 -22.03 18.89
CA ARG A 10 52.88 -20.57 18.84
C ARG A 10 52.48 -20.03 17.46
N ALA A 11 52.36 -20.90 16.45
CA ALA A 11 52.00 -20.48 15.09
C ALA A 11 50.53 -20.74 14.69
N ILE A 12 49.75 -21.47 15.50
CA ILE A 12 48.37 -21.87 15.14
C ILE A 12 47.29 -21.07 15.90
N VAL A 13 47.65 -20.33 16.95
CA VAL A 13 46.68 -19.56 17.77
C VAL A 13 46.47 -18.12 17.27
N LEU A 14 47.23 -17.66 16.29
CA LEU A 14 47.18 -16.28 15.75
C LEU A 14 46.45 -16.15 14.40
N MET A 15 45.77 -17.20 13.92
CA MET A 15 44.93 -17.19 12.69
C MET A 15 43.45 -17.49 12.95
N LEU A 16 42.95 -17.30 14.17
CA LEU A 16 41.55 -17.55 14.54
C LEU A 16 40.84 -16.33 15.14
N GLY A 17 41.43 -15.13 15.02
CA GLY A 17 40.97 -13.92 15.71
C GLY A 17 40.45 -12.78 14.82
N PHE A 18 40.13 -13.03 13.55
CA PHE A 18 39.61 -12.00 12.64
C PHE A 18 38.44 -12.53 11.79
N PHE A 19 37.47 -13.19 12.42
CA PHE A 19 36.10 -13.14 11.90
C PHE A 19 35.57 -11.74 12.22
N ILE A 20 35.97 -10.75 11.43
CA ILE A 20 35.26 -9.47 11.36
C ILE A 20 33.87 -9.83 10.91
N TRP A 21 32.95 -9.84 11.86
CA TRP A 21 31.53 -9.90 11.59
C TRP A 21 31.20 -8.58 10.90
N SER A 22 31.39 -8.57 9.57
CA SER A 22 30.83 -7.56 8.69
C SER A 22 29.32 -7.72 8.81
N GLY A 23 28.76 -7.15 9.87
CA GLY A 23 27.35 -6.85 9.97
C GLY A 23 27.07 -5.88 8.84
N GLY A 24 26.84 -6.43 7.64
CA GLY A 24 26.39 -5.68 6.50
C GLY A 24 25.14 -4.98 6.95
N VAL A 25 25.24 -3.66 7.12
CA VAL A 25 24.07 -2.82 7.31
C VAL A 25 23.23 -3.07 6.07
N GLN A 26 22.24 -3.96 6.18
CA GLN A 26 21.29 -4.17 5.11
C GLN A 26 20.55 -2.84 4.98
N ALA A 27 20.89 -2.09 3.94
CA ALA A 27 20.18 -0.89 3.59
C ALA A 27 18.70 -1.25 3.49
N SER A 28 17.85 -0.62 4.31
CA SER A 28 16.42 -0.91 4.31
C SER A 28 15.83 -0.52 2.96
N GLU A 29 15.30 -1.50 2.23
CA GLU A 29 14.60 -1.28 0.97
C GLU A 29 13.23 -0.64 1.23
N ILE A 30 12.84 0.35 0.41
CA ILE A 30 11.50 0.95 0.52
C ILE A 30 10.48 -0.06 -0.03
N ARG A 31 9.42 -0.31 0.74
CA ARG A 31 8.39 -1.28 0.32
C ARG A 31 7.48 -0.66 -0.74
N LEU A 32 7.04 -1.47 -1.70
CA LEU A 32 6.00 -1.09 -2.65
C LEU A 32 4.66 -1.69 -2.23
N THR A 33 3.66 -0.84 -2.03
CA THR A 33 2.28 -1.25 -1.74
C THR A 33 1.33 -0.65 -2.77
N MET A 34 0.08 -1.10 -2.70
CA MET A 34 -1.00 -0.58 -3.50
C MET A 34 -2.14 -0.18 -2.57
N TYR A 35 -2.77 0.96 -2.85
CA TYR A 35 -3.92 1.45 -2.10
C TYR A 35 -5.04 1.94 -3.03
N ALA A 36 -6.29 1.87 -2.56
CA ALA A 36 -7.46 2.14 -3.39
C ALA A 36 -8.63 2.70 -2.55
N ASP A 37 -8.39 3.78 -1.82
CA ASP A 37 -9.29 4.32 -0.77
C ASP A 37 -10.54 5.06 -1.31
N GLY A 38 -11.02 4.69 -2.50
CA GLY A 38 -12.20 5.26 -3.15
C GLY A 38 -12.11 6.77 -3.33
N LYS A 39 -13.15 7.49 -2.90
CA LYS A 39 -13.30 8.96 -2.97
C LYS A 39 -12.25 9.73 -2.18
N SER A 40 -11.56 9.09 -1.22
CA SER A 40 -10.45 9.74 -0.50
C SER A 40 -9.12 9.65 -1.23
N CYS A 41 -9.04 8.79 -2.24
CA CYS A 41 -7.90 8.70 -3.13
C CYS A 41 -7.74 10.01 -3.91
N PRO A 42 -6.57 10.67 -3.81
CA PRO A 42 -6.31 11.92 -4.51
C PRO A 42 -6.52 11.82 -6.02
N ALA A 43 -7.04 12.89 -6.63
CA ALA A 43 -7.22 13.01 -8.08
C ALA A 43 -7.94 11.81 -8.73
N ASN A 44 -8.95 11.26 -8.04
CA ASN A 44 -9.73 10.11 -8.49
C ASN A 44 -8.90 8.84 -8.77
N CYS A 45 -7.83 8.62 -7.99
CA CYS A 45 -6.90 7.51 -8.19
C CYS A 45 -6.26 7.45 -9.59
N ASP A 46 -5.80 8.59 -10.11
CA ASP A 46 -4.91 8.57 -11.28
C ASP A 46 -3.61 7.76 -11.00
N ALA A 47 -2.79 7.51 -12.01
CA ALA A 47 -1.53 6.78 -11.83
C ALA A 47 -0.54 7.63 -11.02
N HIS A 48 -0.43 7.36 -9.72
CA HIS A 48 0.35 8.19 -8.82
C HIS A 48 0.91 7.43 -7.62
N VAL A 49 1.71 8.13 -6.81
CA VAL A 49 2.27 7.65 -5.55
C VAL A 49 1.98 8.61 -4.39
N VAL A 50 1.79 8.04 -3.20
CA VAL A 50 1.86 8.72 -1.90
C VAL A 50 2.87 8.02 -1.00
N PHE A 51 3.48 8.77 -0.09
CA PHE A 51 4.48 8.23 0.84
C PHE A 51 4.66 9.11 2.06
N ASP A 52 5.21 8.56 3.15
CA ASP A 52 5.47 9.34 4.37
C ASP A 52 6.30 10.60 4.08
N ALA A 53 5.91 11.73 4.65
CA ALA A 53 6.54 13.02 4.39
C ALA A 53 8.06 13.04 4.64
N LYS A 54 8.57 12.15 5.50
CA LYS A 54 10.01 12.02 5.79
C LYS A 54 10.83 11.45 4.64
N LEU A 55 10.20 10.79 3.67
CA LEU A 55 10.88 10.34 2.46
C LEU A 55 11.03 11.48 1.44
N ASN A 56 10.22 12.53 1.53
CA ASN A 56 10.22 13.63 0.58
C ASN A 56 11.46 14.53 0.74
N GLY A 57 12.21 14.75 -0.33
CA GLY A 57 13.48 15.48 -0.29
C GLY A 57 14.65 14.63 0.21
N THR A 58 14.60 13.32 -0.05
CA THR A 58 15.68 12.37 0.27
C THR A 58 16.16 11.66 -0.99
N GLU A 59 17.20 10.82 -0.87
CA GLU A 59 17.65 9.99 -2.00
C GLU A 59 16.59 9.05 -2.56
N TYR A 60 15.53 8.79 -1.78
CA TYR A 60 14.45 7.89 -2.16
C TYR A 60 13.29 8.61 -2.85
N ALA A 61 13.04 9.90 -2.57
CA ALA A 61 11.98 10.65 -3.24
C ALA A 61 12.35 12.13 -3.35
N HIS A 62 12.48 12.61 -4.59
CA HIS A 62 12.91 13.97 -4.90
C HIS A 62 12.47 14.40 -6.30
N THR A 63 12.57 15.69 -6.60
CA THR A 63 12.27 16.17 -7.95
C THR A 63 13.25 15.57 -8.96
N PRO A 64 12.84 15.25 -10.20
CA PRO A 64 13.73 14.67 -11.21
C PRO A 64 14.97 15.53 -11.55
N ALA A 65 14.85 16.85 -11.35
CA ALA A 65 15.96 17.79 -11.55
C ALA A 65 16.99 17.80 -10.40
N SER A 66 16.76 17.05 -9.32
CA SER A 66 17.67 17.02 -8.17
C SER A 66 19.01 16.36 -8.50
N THR A 67 20.08 16.94 -7.98
CA THR A 67 21.42 16.35 -8.04
C THR A 67 21.69 15.52 -6.79
N THR A 68 22.70 14.65 -6.84
CA THR A 68 23.06 13.77 -5.71
C THR A 68 23.57 14.52 -4.48
N ALA A 69 23.98 15.79 -4.62
CA ALA A 69 24.47 16.61 -3.52
C ALA A 69 23.34 17.26 -2.69
N SER A 70 22.15 17.45 -3.26
CA SER A 70 21.00 18.04 -2.57
C SER A 70 19.69 17.59 -3.20
N TYR A 71 18.89 16.86 -2.43
CA TYR A 71 17.59 16.36 -2.85
C TYR A 71 16.50 17.40 -2.61
N SER A 72 15.90 17.90 -3.68
CA SER A 72 14.76 18.81 -3.58
C SER A 72 13.47 18.02 -3.41
N ALA A 73 12.62 18.45 -2.48
CA ALA A 73 11.35 17.79 -2.20
C ALA A 73 10.38 17.88 -3.40
N CYS A 74 9.64 16.80 -3.63
CA CYS A 74 8.56 16.72 -4.61
C CYS A 74 7.40 17.64 -4.24
N THR A 75 6.82 18.26 -5.26
CA THR A 75 5.63 19.11 -5.14
C THR A 75 4.38 18.30 -5.46
N LYS A 76 3.32 18.47 -4.66
CA LYS A 76 2.04 17.77 -4.90
C LYS A 76 1.48 18.15 -6.27
N GLY A 77 1.11 17.16 -7.08
CA GLY A 77 0.60 17.34 -8.43
C GLY A 77 1.68 17.50 -9.50
N ALA A 78 2.95 17.25 -9.16
CA ALA A 78 4.06 17.23 -10.11
C ALA A 78 4.76 15.87 -10.14
N ASP A 79 5.61 15.68 -11.14
CA ASP A 79 6.48 14.53 -11.27
C ASP A 79 7.50 14.45 -10.12
N CYS A 80 7.67 13.25 -9.61
CA CYS A 80 8.59 12.91 -8.53
C CYS A 80 9.40 11.69 -8.97
N GLU A 81 10.71 11.77 -8.83
CA GLU A 81 11.59 10.61 -8.96
C GLU A 81 11.55 9.86 -7.64
N VAL A 82 11.10 8.60 -7.67
CA VAL A 82 11.11 7.71 -6.51
C VAL A 82 12.03 6.54 -6.76
N CYS A 83 12.97 6.31 -5.84
CA CYS A 83 14.00 5.28 -5.91
C CYS A 83 13.75 4.25 -4.81
N ILE A 84 13.65 2.97 -5.19
CA ILE A 84 13.27 1.88 -4.28
C ILE A 84 14.46 1.44 -3.42
N ALA A 85 15.66 1.62 -3.96
CA ALA A 85 16.93 1.28 -3.32
C ALA A 85 17.83 2.51 -3.16
N SER A 86 18.66 2.49 -2.11
CA SER A 86 19.63 3.54 -1.79
C SER A 86 20.65 3.74 -2.92
N GLY A 87 21.25 4.93 -2.99
CA GLY A 87 22.16 5.36 -4.05
C GLY A 87 21.45 5.68 -5.36
N ARG A 88 20.20 6.16 -5.31
CA ARG A 88 19.34 6.42 -6.48
C ARG A 88 19.26 5.22 -7.43
N LYS A 89 18.97 4.05 -6.86
CA LYS A 89 18.82 2.81 -7.62
C LYS A 89 17.35 2.44 -7.76
N GLN A 90 17.04 1.84 -8.90
CA GLN A 90 15.68 1.42 -9.25
C GLN A 90 14.68 2.59 -9.15
N CYS A 91 15.02 3.69 -9.82
CA CYS A 91 14.22 4.91 -9.80
C CYS A 91 13.17 4.92 -10.91
N LEU A 92 12.05 5.55 -10.64
CA LEU A 92 10.99 5.79 -11.61
C LEU A 92 10.39 7.18 -11.38
N ILE A 93 9.88 7.77 -12.47
CA ILE A 93 9.16 9.04 -12.41
C ILE A 93 7.66 8.74 -12.33
N VAL A 94 7.01 9.34 -11.35
CA VAL A 94 5.57 9.18 -11.06
C VAL A 94 5.00 10.46 -10.47
N MET A 95 3.72 10.71 -10.71
CA MET A 95 2.97 11.81 -10.11
C MET A 95 2.93 11.68 -8.58
N TYR A 96 3.35 12.73 -7.84
CA TYR A 96 3.26 12.76 -6.38
C TYR A 96 1.96 13.41 -5.91
N ARG A 97 1.19 12.72 -5.04
CA ARG A 97 -0.10 13.24 -4.54
C ARG A 97 -0.11 13.67 -3.07
N GLY A 98 1.04 13.61 -2.38
CA GLY A 98 1.19 14.08 -1.02
C GLY A 98 1.57 12.98 -0.03
N ALA A 99 1.45 13.30 1.26
CA ALA A 99 1.86 12.39 2.32
C ALA A 99 0.92 11.18 2.41
N GLY A 100 1.52 9.98 2.47
CA GLY A 100 0.86 8.71 2.76
C GLY A 100 1.11 8.27 4.22
N PRO A 101 0.36 7.28 4.73
CA PRO A 101 0.39 6.92 6.15
C PRO A 101 1.56 5.99 6.54
N SER A 102 2.10 5.24 5.58
CA SER A 102 3.06 4.17 5.86
C SER A 102 4.51 4.67 5.78
N LYS A 103 5.26 4.49 6.88
CA LYS A 103 6.71 4.72 6.90
C LYS A 103 7.42 3.72 5.98
N ASN A 104 8.48 4.18 5.32
CA ASN A 104 9.35 3.37 4.46
C ASN A 104 8.56 2.57 3.41
N THR A 105 7.53 3.21 2.85
CA THR A 105 6.64 2.62 1.85
C THR A 105 6.31 3.65 0.79
N PHE A 106 6.38 3.24 -0.47
CA PHE A 106 5.72 3.92 -1.58
C PHE A 106 4.39 3.22 -1.85
N ASP A 107 3.31 3.97 -1.70
CA ASP A 107 1.96 3.48 -1.92
C ASP A 107 1.45 3.99 -3.26
N PHE A 108 1.31 3.07 -4.22
CA PHE A 108 0.91 3.39 -5.58
C PHE A 108 -0.55 3.05 -5.82
N THR A 109 -1.18 3.70 -6.79
CA THR A 109 -2.55 3.36 -7.19
C THR A 109 -2.60 2.13 -8.11
N PRO A 110 -3.77 1.47 -8.23
CA PRO A 110 -3.98 0.45 -9.25
C PRO A 110 -3.66 0.93 -10.66
N ALA A 111 -4.05 2.17 -11.00
CA ALA A 111 -3.77 2.78 -12.30
C ALA A 111 -2.26 2.85 -12.60
N PHE A 112 -1.42 3.06 -11.58
CA PHE A 112 0.03 3.01 -11.75
C PHE A 112 0.51 1.61 -12.12
N PHE A 113 0.08 0.58 -11.38
CA PHE A 113 0.49 -0.80 -11.66
C PHE A 113 -0.07 -1.31 -13.00
N GLU A 114 -1.30 -0.96 -13.36
CA GLU A 114 -1.88 -1.29 -14.66
C GLU A 114 -1.03 -0.75 -15.83
N ALA A 115 -0.54 0.48 -15.70
CA ALA A 115 0.32 1.10 -16.70
C ALA A 115 1.75 0.54 -16.70
N ARG A 116 2.33 0.29 -15.51
CA ARG A 116 3.75 -0.05 -15.37
C ARG A 116 4.04 -1.54 -15.40
N CYS A 117 3.12 -2.40 -14.99
CA CYS A 117 3.35 -3.85 -15.01
C CYS A 117 3.41 -4.43 -16.44
N GLN A 118 3.06 -3.65 -17.46
CA GLN A 118 3.25 -3.99 -18.87
C GLN A 118 4.69 -3.74 -19.37
N SER A 119 5.46 -2.91 -18.66
CA SER A 119 6.82 -2.49 -19.02
C SER A 119 7.65 -2.35 -17.74
N THR A 120 8.18 -3.48 -17.26
CA THR A 120 8.94 -3.54 -15.99
C THR A 120 10.46 -3.63 -16.19
N ASP A 121 10.92 -3.37 -17.41
CA ASP A 121 12.33 -3.49 -17.78
C ASP A 121 13.21 -2.57 -16.91
N GLY A 122 14.25 -3.15 -16.32
CA GLY A 122 15.24 -2.40 -15.53
C GLY A 122 14.90 -2.11 -14.06
N LEU A 123 13.73 -2.51 -13.55
CA LEU A 123 13.32 -2.27 -12.15
C LEU A 123 12.96 -3.59 -11.42
N PRO A 124 13.94 -4.38 -10.94
CA PRO A 124 13.71 -5.66 -10.28
C PRO A 124 12.64 -5.67 -9.18
N SER A 125 12.63 -4.68 -8.28
CA SER A 125 11.68 -4.60 -7.17
C SER A 125 10.26 -4.31 -7.65
N LEU A 126 10.10 -3.47 -8.68
CA LEU A 126 8.80 -3.22 -9.31
C LEU A 126 8.32 -4.47 -10.07
N LYS A 127 9.21 -5.12 -10.83
CA LYS A 127 8.90 -6.38 -11.51
C LYS A 127 8.41 -7.44 -10.52
N LYS A 128 9.13 -7.64 -9.42
CA LYS A 128 8.74 -8.58 -8.37
C LYS A 128 7.33 -8.25 -7.84
N LYS A 129 7.05 -6.97 -7.54
CA LYS A 129 5.74 -6.56 -7.06
C LYS A 129 4.63 -6.78 -8.10
N CYS A 130 4.90 -6.48 -9.37
CA CYS A 130 3.97 -6.75 -10.48
C CYS A 130 3.68 -8.25 -10.62
N ASP A 131 4.71 -9.09 -10.58
CA ASP A 131 4.56 -10.55 -10.66
C ASP A 131 3.72 -11.08 -9.47
N GLU A 132 3.92 -10.53 -8.27
CA GLU A 132 3.09 -10.83 -7.09
C GLU A 132 1.61 -10.45 -7.33
N LEU A 133 1.34 -9.21 -7.75
CA LEU A 133 -0.02 -8.72 -8.00
C LEU A 133 -0.72 -9.50 -9.12
N ILE A 134 -0.03 -9.82 -10.21
CA ILE A 134 -0.55 -10.62 -11.32
C ILE A 134 -0.91 -12.01 -10.84
N ARG A 135 -0.03 -12.66 -10.07
CA ARG A 135 -0.29 -13.97 -9.49
C ARG A 135 -1.53 -13.95 -8.60
N ASP A 136 -1.64 -12.97 -7.71
CA ASP A 136 -2.79 -12.86 -6.80
C ASP A 136 -4.09 -12.59 -7.57
N ALA A 137 -4.03 -11.81 -8.66
CA ALA A 137 -5.14 -11.55 -9.57
C ALA A 137 -5.67 -12.82 -10.25
N THR A 138 -4.81 -13.82 -10.51
CA THR A 138 -5.25 -15.07 -11.17
C THR A 138 -6.35 -15.80 -10.39
N ALA A 139 -6.38 -15.67 -9.06
CA ALA A 139 -7.40 -16.29 -8.21
C ALA A 139 -8.82 -15.74 -8.44
N LEU A 140 -8.93 -14.55 -9.05
CA LEU A 140 -10.21 -13.89 -9.36
C LEU A 140 -10.53 -13.88 -10.86
N LYS A 141 -9.56 -14.17 -11.74
CA LYS A 141 -9.68 -13.99 -13.19
C LYS A 141 -10.87 -14.72 -13.84
N ASN A 142 -11.22 -15.92 -13.36
CA ASN A 142 -12.29 -16.74 -13.94
C ASN A 142 -13.60 -16.68 -13.12
N ARG A 143 -13.73 -15.68 -12.25
CA ARG A 143 -14.88 -15.49 -11.37
C ARG A 143 -15.73 -14.34 -11.90
N ILE A 144 -17.02 -14.35 -11.61
CA ILE A 144 -17.92 -13.26 -12.00
C ILE A 144 -17.56 -12.04 -11.16
N ASN A 145 -17.23 -10.92 -11.80
CA ASN A 145 -16.92 -9.68 -11.08
C ASN A 145 -18.21 -8.86 -10.86
N CYS A 146 -18.83 -9.01 -9.70
CA CYS A 146 -20.11 -8.34 -9.39
C CYS A 146 -20.03 -6.81 -9.30
N ILE A 147 -18.83 -6.24 -9.18
CA ILE A 147 -18.64 -4.79 -9.25
C ILE A 147 -18.73 -4.31 -10.71
N ARG A 148 -18.24 -5.12 -11.66
CA ARG A 148 -18.24 -4.80 -13.10
C ARG A 148 -19.49 -5.25 -13.84
N THR A 149 -20.14 -6.33 -13.37
CA THR A 149 -21.36 -6.90 -13.97
C THR A 149 -22.45 -7.03 -12.90
N PRO A 150 -22.93 -5.92 -12.31
CA PRO A 150 -23.89 -5.95 -11.19
C PRO A 150 -25.24 -6.58 -11.55
N GLU A 151 -25.59 -6.61 -12.83
CA GLU A 151 -26.83 -7.18 -13.36
C GLU A 151 -26.84 -8.71 -13.42
N HIS A 152 -25.66 -9.36 -13.31
CA HIS A 152 -25.57 -10.81 -13.31
C HIS A 152 -26.41 -11.42 -12.18
N VAL A 153 -27.10 -12.53 -12.44
CA VAL A 153 -28.10 -13.10 -11.51
C VAL A 153 -27.53 -13.38 -10.12
N THR A 154 -26.28 -13.84 -10.03
CA THR A 154 -25.56 -14.12 -8.78
C THR A 154 -25.10 -12.86 -8.04
N CYS A 155 -25.15 -11.69 -8.67
CA CYS A 155 -24.65 -10.43 -8.13
C CYS A 155 -25.74 -9.54 -7.55
N LYS A 156 -27.00 -9.74 -7.94
CA LYS A 156 -28.11 -8.83 -7.61
C LYS A 156 -28.22 -8.52 -6.13
N ASP A 157 -28.33 -9.56 -5.29
CA ASP A 157 -28.54 -9.39 -3.85
C ASP A 157 -27.30 -8.80 -3.17
N LEU A 158 -26.11 -9.26 -3.59
CA LEU A 158 -24.83 -8.78 -3.06
C LEU A 158 -24.65 -7.28 -3.33
N VAL A 159 -24.87 -6.86 -4.57
CA VAL A 159 -24.73 -5.46 -4.99
C VAL A 159 -25.82 -4.60 -4.36
N ALA A 160 -27.06 -5.10 -4.27
CA ALA A 160 -28.14 -4.38 -3.61
C ALA A 160 -27.83 -4.11 -2.13
N GLN A 161 -27.33 -5.12 -1.42
CA GLN A 161 -26.91 -4.96 -0.02
C GLN A 161 -25.75 -3.96 0.11
N ALA A 162 -24.72 -4.09 -0.71
CA ALA A 162 -23.55 -3.20 -0.67
C ALA A 162 -23.93 -1.74 -1.00
N LYS A 163 -24.85 -1.54 -1.95
CA LYS A 163 -25.40 -0.23 -2.29
C LYS A 163 -26.18 0.38 -1.13
N ALA A 164 -27.04 -0.39 -0.46
CA ALA A 164 -27.78 0.09 0.70
C ALA A 164 -26.85 0.51 1.85
N GLN A 165 -25.76 -0.23 2.08
CA GLN A 165 -24.73 0.14 3.05
C GLN A 165 -24.01 1.44 2.67
N GLN A 166 -23.65 1.59 1.39
CA GLN A 166 -23.03 2.81 0.89
C GLN A 166 -23.95 4.03 1.05
N GLU A 167 -25.22 3.91 0.66
CA GLU A 167 -26.22 4.99 0.78
C GLU A 167 -26.44 5.41 2.23
N THR A 168 -26.53 4.44 3.14
CA THR A 168 -26.67 4.68 4.58
C THR A 168 -25.46 5.43 5.15
N ASP A 169 -24.23 5.05 4.75
CA ASP A 169 -23.01 5.67 5.25
C ASP A 169 -22.73 7.05 4.62
N LEU A 170 -23.19 7.27 3.38
CA LEU A 170 -22.86 8.45 2.56
C LEU A 170 -23.17 9.78 3.26
N VAL A 171 -24.30 9.86 3.97
CA VAL A 171 -24.69 11.07 4.72
C VAL A 171 -23.66 11.41 5.80
N SER A 172 -23.24 10.40 6.56
CA SER A 172 -22.23 10.59 7.62
C SER A 172 -20.86 10.91 7.03
N TYR A 173 -20.50 10.29 5.90
CA TYR A 173 -19.27 10.61 5.16
C TYR A 173 -19.27 12.08 4.72
N GLN A 174 -20.32 12.54 4.04
CA GLN A 174 -20.43 13.93 3.56
C GLN A 174 -20.44 14.94 4.71
N GLN A 175 -21.16 14.65 5.81
CA GLN A 175 -21.15 15.49 7.01
C GLN A 175 -19.73 15.60 7.58
N CYS A 176 -18.99 14.49 7.67
CA CYS A 176 -17.61 14.52 8.14
C CYS A 176 -16.69 15.28 7.18
N ARG A 177 -16.81 15.11 5.86
CA ARG A 177 -16.03 15.84 4.86
C ARG A 177 -16.24 17.35 4.96
N SER A 178 -17.47 17.78 5.25
CA SER A 178 -17.82 19.20 5.41
C SER A 178 -17.25 19.80 6.69
N LEU A 179 -17.34 19.09 7.82
CA LEU A 179 -16.89 19.59 9.13
C LEU A 179 -15.39 19.38 9.41
N GLY A 180 -14.77 18.41 8.73
CA GLY A 180 -13.49 17.83 9.11
C GLY A 180 -13.61 16.79 10.23
N ALA A 181 -12.79 15.75 10.17
CA ALA A 181 -12.84 14.60 11.09
C ALA A 181 -12.76 15.00 12.57
N THR A 182 -11.91 15.96 12.93
CA THR A 182 -11.75 16.44 14.32
C THR A 182 -13.06 17.00 14.87
N GLN A 183 -13.75 17.86 14.13
CA GLN A 183 -14.99 18.49 14.60
C GLN A 183 -16.15 17.50 14.56
N PHE A 184 -16.23 16.69 13.50
CA PHE A 184 -17.22 15.62 13.39
C PHE A 184 -17.15 14.64 14.58
N ASN A 185 -15.95 14.22 14.98
CA ASN A 185 -15.78 13.21 16.02
C ASN A 185 -16.15 13.69 17.43
N LYS A 186 -16.09 14.99 17.72
CA LYS A 186 -16.40 15.54 19.06
C LYS A 186 -17.84 15.27 19.50
N THR A 187 -18.77 15.17 18.54
CA THR A 187 -20.21 15.04 18.80
C THR A 187 -20.75 13.64 18.47
N LYS A 188 -19.88 12.73 18.02
CA LYS A 188 -20.28 11.40 17.54
C LYS A 188 -19.86 10.30 18.52
N PRO A 189 -20.70 9.27 18.71
CA PRO A 189 -20.30 8.07 19.43
C PRO A 189 -19.05 7.44 18.82
N VAL A 190 -18.27 6.73 19.64
CA VAL A 190 -16.99 6.12 19.26
C VAL A 190 -17.11 5.27 17.97
N ALA A 191 -18.17 4.49 17.83
CA ALA A 191 -18.42 3.63 16.67
C ALA A 191 -18.66 4.39 15.35
N GLN A 192 -19.01 5.68 15.43
CA GLN A 192 -19.26 6.53 14.26
C GLN A 192 -18.09 7.48 13.97
N GLN A 193 -17.07 7.52 14.83
CA GLN A 193 -15.93 8.41 14.65
C GLN A 193 -15.11 7.98 13.42
N ARG A 194 -14.61 8.97 12.69
CA ARG A 194 -13.90 8.80 11.43
C ARG A 194 -12.47 9.33 11.47
N SER A 195 -11.62 8.86 10.59
CA SER A 195 -10.26 9.36 10.40
C SER A 195 -9.86 9.31 8.92
N SER A 196 -8.64 9.74 8.60
CA SER A 196 -8.06 9.70 7.24
C SER A 196 -9.04 10.21 6.18
N ASP A 197 -9.23 11.53 6.16
CA ASP A 197 -10.14 12.17 5.21
C ASP A 197 -11.61 11.70 5.30
N CYS A 198 -12.01 11.23 6.49
CA CYS A 198 -13.34 10.70 6.80
C CYS A 198 -13.68 9.35 6.14
N ALA A 199 -12.72 8.74 5.45
CA ALA A 199 -12.92 7.48 4.74
C ALA A 199 -12.88 6.28 5.68
N TYR A 200 -12.13 6.37 6.77
CA TYR A 200 -11.90 5.26 7.69
C TYR A 200 -12.58 5.50 9.03
N GLU A 201 -12.86 4.44 9.78
CA GLU A 201 -13.19 4.57 11.20
C GLU A 201 -12.00 5.13 12.01
N ALA A 202 -12.26 5.70 13.19
CA ALA A 202 -11.21 6.27 14.02
C ALA A 202 -10.48 5.23 14.90
N ARG A 203 -11.16 4.16 15.32
CA ARG A 203 -10.71 3.29 16.44
C ARG A 203 -10.17 1.92 16.06
N GLY A 204 -10.20 1.54 14.79
CA GLY A 204 -9.60 0.28 14.35
C GLY A 204 -10.32 -0.96 14.88
N THR A 205 -11.58 -1.13 14.50
CA THR A 205 -12.42 -2.30 14.77
C THR A 205 -12.33 -3.37 13.67
N GLY A 206 -11.44 -3.19 12.68
CA GLY A 206 -11.03 -4.22 11.72
C GLY A 206 -10.14 -5.27 12.38
N GLY A 207 -10.35 -6.54 12.05
CA GLY A 207 -9.58 -7.64 12.66
C GLY A 207 -10.01 -7.99 14.09
N PRO A 208 -9.20 -8.78 14.81
CA PRO A 208 -7.77 -9.04 14.59
C PRO A 208 -7.47 -10.01 13.44
N ASN A 209 -6.34 -9.82 12.77
CA ASN A 209 -5.76 -10.86 11.90
C ASN A 209 -5.15 -12.00 12.73
N SER A 210 -4.58 -13.02 12.06
CA SER A 210 -3.94 -14.17 12.72
C SER A 210 -2.77 -13.82 13.66
N LYS A 211 -2.33 -12.55 13.68
CA LYS A 211 -1.29 -12.01 14.57
C LYS A 211 -1.85 -11.10 15.66
N GLY A 212 -3.17 -11.03 15.85
CA GLY A 212 -3.79 -10.17 16.86
C GLY A 212 -3.86 -8.68 16.47
N VAL A 213 -3.46 -8.31 15.25
CA VAL A 213 -3.39 -6.90 14.84
C VAL A 213 -4.75 -6.45 14.30
N THR A 214 -5.27 -5.36 14.86
CA THR A 214 -6.46 -4.67 14.35
C THR A 214 -6.08 -3.58 13.34
N TRP A 215 -7.02 -3.23 12.47
CA TRP A 215 -6.86 -2.16 11.49
C TRP A 215 -8.10 -1.28 11.44
N LYS A 216 -7.96 -0.08 10.86
CA LYS A 216 -9.08 0.81 10.59
C LYS A 216 -9.79 0.35 9.33
N LYS A 217 -11.08 0.08 9.45
CA LYS A 217 -11.95 -0.21 8.31
C LYS A 217 -12.16 1.03 7.47
N LEU A 218 -12.04 0.88 6.15
CA LEU A 218 -12.68 1.78 5.20
C LEU A 218 -14.20 1.68 5.39
N LEU A 219 -14.89 2.82 5.32
CA LEU A 219 -16.34 2.90 5.50
C LEU A 219 -17.06 2.98 4.15
N PRO A 220 -18.27 2.38 4.00
CA PRO A 220 -18.95 2.24 2.71
C PRO A 220 -19.11 3.53 1.89
N GLY A 221 -19.37 4.67 2.56
CA GLY A 221 -19.57 5.96 1.92
C GLY A 221 -18.31 6.50 1.22
N ALA A 222 -17.14 5.96 1.56
CA ALA A 222 -15.86 6.32 0.97
C ALA A 222 -15.67 5.76 -0.44
N CYS A 223 -16.29 4.64 -0.83
CA CYS A 223 -16.16 4.15 -2.21
C CYS A 223 -16.91 5.05 -3.21
N TYR A 224 -16.53 4.95 -4.48
CA TYR A 224 -17.25 5.57 -5.60
C TYR A 224 -18.61 4.88 -5.83
N ALA A 225 -19.51 5.54 -6.55
CA ALA A 225 -20.74 4.90 -6.99
C ALA A 225 -20.39 3.71 -7.89
N GLY A 226 -21.02 2.56 -7.62
CA GLY A 226 -20.75 1.32 -8.34
C GLY A 226 -19.52 0.55 -7.87
N SER A 227 -18.87 0.97 -6.77
CA SER A 227 -17.84 0.17 -6.09
C SER A 227 -18.08 0.15 -4.57
N TYR A 228 -17.55 -0.87 -3.90
CA TYR A 228 -17.99 -1.22 -2.55
C TYR A 228 -16.84 -1.67 -1.67
N VAL A 229 -17.02 -1.53 -0.36
CA VAL A 229 -16.06 -1.99 0.65
C VAL A 229 -16.26 -3.48 0.89
N GLY A 230 -15.17 -4.23 1.05
CA GLY A 230 -15.24 -5.64 1.42
C GLY A 230 -15.79 -5.86 2.82
N ARG A 231 -16.11 -7.11 3.17
CA ARG A 231 -16.72 -7.48 4.46
C ARG A 231 -16.02 -6.86 5.68
N ASP A 232 -14.69 -6.85 5.64
CA ASP A 232 -13.86 -6.46 6.80
C ASP A 232 -13.32 -5.02 6.68
N GLY A 233 -13.95 -4.18 5.84
CA GLY A 233 -13.53 -2.79 5.69
C GLY A 233 -12.29 -2.61 4.79
N LEU A 234 -12.03 -3.54 3.87
CA LEU A 234 -10.91 -3.44 2.93
C LEU A 234 -11.33 -2.78 1.60
N ASP A 235 -10.35 -2.18 0.94
CA ASP A 235 -10.48 -1.24 -0.19
C ASP A 235 -10.84 -1.91 -1.52
N CYS A 236 -11.94 -2.67 -1.57
CA CYS A 236 -12.47 -3.26 -2.81
C CYS A 236 -13.17 -2.22 -3.71
N CYS A 237 -12.86 -0.92 -3.54
CA CYS A 237 -13.53 0.20 -4.21
C CYS A 237 -13.18 0.35 -5.70
N SER A 238 -12.57 -0.67 -6.32
CA SER A 238 -12.05 -0.59 -7.70
C SER A 238 -12.77 -1.51 -8.68
N GLY A 239 -13.21 -2.69 -8.24
CA GLY A 239 -13.64 -3.77 -9.14
C GLY A 239 -12.56 -4.18 -10.13
N ASN A 240 -11.29 -3.87 -9.85
CA ASN A 240 -10.14 -4.23 -10.66
C ASN A 240 -9.51 -5.50 -10.05
N VAL A 241 -9.36 -6.54 -10.85
CA VAL A 241 -8.88 -7.86 -10.38
C VAL A 241 -7.44 -7.79 -9.84
N MET A 242 -6.58 -6.92 -10.37
CA MET A 242 -5.23 -6.69 -9.86
C MET A 242 -5.25 -6.00 -8.50
N ALA A 243 -6.10 -4.99 -8.34
CA ALA A 243 -6.31 -4.30 -7.07
C ALA A 243 -6.97 -5.20 -6.03
N ASP A 244 -7.99 -5.96 -6.40
CA ASP A 244 -8.82 -6.70 -5.46
C ASP A 244 -8.24 -8.10 -5.15
N GLY A 245 -7.41 -8.65 -6.05
CA GLY A 245 -6.84 -10.01 -5.93
C GLY A 245 -5.94 -10.20 -4.71
N HIS A 246 -5.03 -9.24 -4.48
CA HIS A 246 -4.10 -9.30 -3.34
C HIS A 246 -4.79 -9.05 -1.99
N LEU A 247 -6.00 -8.49 -1.99
CA LEU A 247 -6.85 -8.31 -0.80
C LEU A 247 -7.61 -9.60 -0.40
N GLY A 248 -7.38 -10.70 -1.12
CA GLY A 248 -7.65 -12.05 -0.64
C GLY A 248 -9.14 -12.40 -0.51
N SER A 249 -9.51 -12.95 0.64
CA SER A 249 -10.85 -13.49 0.91
C SER A 249 -11.92 -12.40 1.06
N GLU A 250 -11.49 -11.19 1.37
CA GLU A 250 -12.30 -10.08 1.79
C GLU A 250 -12.96 -9.39 0.59
N CYS A 251 -12.21 -9.19 -0.50
CA CYS A 251 -12.78 -8.73 -1.77
C CYS A 251 -13.40 -9.84 -2.59
N ARG A 252 -12.99 -11.11 -2.37
CA ARG A 252 -13.53 -12.29 -3.06
C ARG A 252 -15.04 -12.45 -2.93
N ALA A 253 -15.69 -11.84 -1.94
CA ALA A 253 -17.15 -11.81 -1.85
C ALA A 253 -17.81 -11.19 -3.09
N PHE A 254 -17.18 -10.18 -3.71
CA PHE A 254 -17.62 -9.56 -4.97
C PHE A 254 -17.23 -10.33 -6.22
N TYR A 255 -16.61 -11.50 -6.04
CA TYR A 255 -16.19 -12.38 -7.11
C TYR A 255 -16.80 -13.77 -6.93
N PRO A 256 -18.12 -14.02 -7.05
CA PRO A 256 -18.65 -15.38 -6.96
C PRO A 256 -18.07 -16.31 -8.05
N ALA A 257 -18.13 -17.62 -7.81
CA ALA A 257 -17.79 -18.60 -8.84
C ALA A 257 -18.73 -18.43 -10.04
N SER A 258 -18.19 -18.61 -11.25
CA SER A 258 -18.94 -18.58 -12.51
C SER A 258 -19.88 -19.78 -12.66
#